data_AF-D2Z0C3-F1
#
_entry.id   AF-D2Z0C3-F1
#
_cell.length_a   1.000
_cell.length_b   1.000
_cell.length_c   1.000
_cell.angle_alpha   90.00
_cell.angle_beta   90.00
_cell.angle_gamma   90.00
#
_symmetry.space_group_name_H-M   'P 1'
#
loop_
_entity.id
_entity.type
_entity.pdbx_description
1 polymer ?
#
loop_
_entity_poly.entity_id
_entity_poly.type
_entity_poly.pdbx_seq_one_letter_code
_entity_poly.pdbx_strand_id
1 'polypeptide(L)'
;SMSAAAPVFHDLDEVTSSTLGINKNPWWVKERDFKNPTVPMDWPKITRHAGTFKTLPRPTVADFTKAGVVGGTSTDLETPEMALTLYDAMAKEFPGWTPGYAGMGDTRTTALCNASKFMMMGAWPGNMEMGGKRINVQAAIMAAGGSPTFTPWLGPQLDTTTRPQDFGAPVWQGTPEENLKTCRSAFRFFGGSDVAALELDDDILKFFHSKIGGKDLVVEDVEEAYETATKMVIPRKCKWVLMWSARQSLEGTRRQAGITENYAVWYSYSRLPKVGVQFQEFIRGLGYQALNPGMKGYLTSPLAAFSGMGEHGRMSSPTITPKYGVTNRAMWAMITDLPLLPTPPIDFGAYKFCKTCGICADACPFGLIQKGDPTWENPASAKSGIQQGTFEGWRTNTADCPHCPTCQGTCPFNSKPDSFLHAVVKGTVANTPLLNSFFTNMEKAMDYGRKDPEEWWDMDDFTYGIDTSY
;
A
#
# COMPACT_ATOMS: atom_id res chain seq x y z
N SER A 1 27.38 10.48 -35.82
CA SER A 1 27.72 11.34 -34.67
C SER A 1 26.47 12.10 -34.25
N MET A 2 25.66 11.54 -33.35
CA MET A 2 24.50 12.23 -32.80
C MET A 2 24.98 13.09 -31.62
N SER A 3 24.91 14.40 -31.79
CA SER A 3 25.12 15.37 -30.73
C SER A 3 23.91 15.32 -29.79
N ALA A 4 24.09 14.82 -28.57
CA ALA A 4 23.10 15.00 -27.52
C ALA A 4 23.05 16.50 -27.18
N ALA A 5 21.94 17.16 -27.50
CA ALA A 5 21.69 18.50 -26.98
C ALA A 5 21.49 18.37 -25.46
N ALA A 6 22.32 19.05 -24.68
CA ALA A 6 22.17 19.11 -23.24
C ALA A 6 20.81 19.76 -22.90
N PRO A 7 20.08 19.26 -21.88
CA PRO A 7 18.83 19.89 -21.46
C PRO A 7 19.10 21.31 -20.97
N VAL A 8 18.26 22.25 -21.41
CA VAL A 8 18.23 23.63 -20.91
C VAL A 8 17.28 23.64 -19.72
N PHE A 9 17.80 23.88 -18.52
CA PHE A 9 17.02 24.05 -17.31
C PHE A 9 16.64 25.52 -17.15
N HIS A 10 15.36 25.79 -16.84
CA HIS A 10 14.85 27.15 -16.69
C HIS A 10 14.92 27.67 -15.24
N ASP A 11 15.06 26.78 -14.25
CA ASP A 11 15.32 27.11 -12.86
C ASP A 11 16.09 26.00 -12.12
N LEU A 12 16.45 26.26 -10.86
CA LEU A 12 17.17 25.33 -9.98
C LEU A 12 16.29 24.16 -9.50
N ASP A 13 14.96 24.27 -9.58
CA ASP A 13 14.03 23.24 -9.16
C ASP A 13 13.94 22.10 -10.20
N GLU A 14 14.13 22.42 -11.49
CA GLU A 14 14.23 21.43 -12.57
C GLU A 14 15.50 20.56 -12.49
N VAL A 15 16.56 21.03 -11.82
CA VAL A 15 17.83 20.31 -11.67
C VAL A 15 17.75 19.15 -10.65
N THR A 16 16.64 19.04 -9.90
CA THR A 16 16.54 18.10 -8.77
C THR A 16 15.31 17.19 -8.75
N SER A 17 14.45 17.26 -9.77
CA SER A 17 13.37 16.30 -9.94
C SER A 17 13.88 14.99 -10.55
N SER A 18 13.18 13.86 -10.36
CA SER A 18 13.51 12.62 -11.09
C SER A 18 13.68 12.93 -12.57
N THR A 19 14.63 12.29 -13.24
CA THR A 19 14.95 12.59 -14.66
C THR A 19 13.71 12.48 -15.57
N LEU A 20 12.68 11.78 -15.09
CA LEU A 20 11.41 11.52 -15.74
C LEU A 20 10.25 12.47 -15.33
N GLY A 21 10.38 13.20 -14.21
CA GLY A 21 9.38 14.16 -13.73
C GLY A 21 7.98 13.58 -13.45
N ILE A 22 7.87 12.26 -13.24
CA ILE A 22 6.58 11.57 -13.07
C ILE A 22 5.98 11.89 -11.70
N ASN A 23 6.59 11.40 -10.63
CA ASN A 23 6.29 11.82 -9.26
C ASN A 23 7.37 12.84 -8.89
N LYS A 24 7.00 14.10 -8.63
CA LYS A 24 7.93 15.18 -8.28
C LYS A 24 8.69 14.86 -6.98
N ASN A 25 9.70 14.00 -7.04
CA ASN A 25 10.41 13.53 -5.85
C ASN A 25 11.22 14.67 -5.21
N PRO A 26 11.41 14.65 -3.89
CA PRO A 26 12.32 15.58 -3.22
C PRO A 26 13.75 15.49 -3.79
N TRP A 27 14.47 16.62 -3.79
CA TRP A 27 15.80 16.79 -4.38
C TRP A 27 16.89 15.82 -3.86
N TRP A 28 16.68 15.23 -2.69
CA TRP A 28 17.60 14.30 -2.06
C TRP A 28 17.36 12.83 -2.44
N VAL A 29 16.32 12.52 -3.22
CA VAL A 29 16.05 11.18 -3.73
C VAL A 29 16.98 10.89 -4.89
N LYS A 30 17.69 9.75 -4.84
CA LYS A 30 18.58 9.31 -5.91
C LYS A 30 17.99 8.10 -6.61
N GLU A 31 18.12 8.05 -7.93
CA GLU A 31 17.77 6.85 -8.71
C GLU A 31 18.88 5.80 -8.60
N ARG A 32 18.49 4.53 -8.77
CA ARG A 32 19.40 3.37 -8.77
C ARG A 32 19.12 2.53 -10.02
N ASP A 33 20.08 1.67 -10.35
CA ASP A 33 19.90 0.73 -11.45
C ASP A 33 18.69 -0.19 -11.21
N PHE A 34 18.05 -0.59 -12.30
CA PHE A 34 16.94 -1.53 -12.23
C PHE A 34 17.35 -2.85 -11.55
N LYS A 35 16.43 -3.47 -10.81
CA LYS A 35 16.66 -4.68 -10.00
C LYS A 35 17.74 -4.54 -8.90
N ASN A 36 18.17 -3.32 -8.59
CA ASN A 36 19.12 -3.01 -7.53
C ASN A 36 18.52 -2.04 -6.50
N PRO A 37 17.51 -2.46 -5.69
CA PRO A 37 16.96 -1.63 -4.62
C PRO A 37 17.98 -1.46 -3.47
N THR A 38 17.69 -0.59 -2.49
CA THR A 38 18.59 -0.38 -1.34
C THR A 38 18.71 -1.60 -0.42
N VAL A 39 17.71 -2.48 -0.44
CA VAL A 39 17.70 -3.75 0.29
C VAL A 39 18.44 -4.82 -0.53
N PRO A 40 19.50 -5.47 0.00
CA PRO A 40 20.19 -6.54 -0.71
C PRO A 40 19.26 -7.73 -0.98
N MET A 41 19.30 -8.27 -2.19
CA MET A 41 18.46 -9.36 -2.68
C MET A 41 19.31 -10.56 -3.14
N ASP A 42 18.81 -11.77 -2.96
CA ASP A 42 19.39 -13.03 -3.48
C ASP A 42 18.45 -13.60 -4.56
N TRP A 43 18.60 -13.11 -5.79
CA TRP A 43 17.73 -13.44 -6.94
C TRP A 43 17.56 -14.95 -7.19
N PRO A 44 18.62 -15.78 -7.14
CA PRO A 44 18.48 -17.24 -7.27
C PRO A 44 17.54 -17.91 -6.27
N LYS A 45 17.36 -17.36 -5.06
CA LYS A 45 16.46 -17.92 -4.05
C LYS A 45 15.00 -17.49 -4.20
N ILE A 46 14.74 -16.47 -5.01
CA ILE A 46 13.39 -15.94 -5.20
C ILE A 46 12.62 -16.87 -6.11
N THR A 47 11.50 -17.39 -5.60
CA THR A 47 10.59 -18.24 -6.38
C THR A 47 9.17 -17.68 -6.35
N ARG A 48 8.36 -18.08 -7.32
CA ARG A 48 6.97 -17.62 -7.41
C ARG A 48 6.10 -18.25 -6.31
N HIS A 49 5.33 -17.44 -5.60
CA HIS A 49 4.49 -17.90 -4.48
C HIS A 49 3.08 -18.31 -4.93
N ALA A 50 2.45 -19.28 -4.26
CA ALA A 50 1.05 -19.65 -4.51
C ALA A 50 0.01 -18.67 -3.94
N GLY A 51 0.43 -17.67 -3.14
CA GLY A 51 -0.47 -16.64 -2.61
C GLY A 51 -1.32 -17.04 -1.39
N THR A 52 -1.01 -18.17 -0.75
CA THR A 52 -1.66 -18.60 0.50
C THR A 52 -0.88 -18.10 1.72
N PHE A 53 -1.45 -17.13 2.45
CA PHE A 53 -0.91 -16.66 3.73
C PHE A 53 -1.73 -17.24 4.89
N LYS A 54 -1.06 -17.72 5.95
CA LYS A 54 -1.76 -18.13 7.17
C LYS A 54 -2.15 -16.87 7.94
N THR A 55 -3.42 -16.79 8.33
CA THR A 55 -3.93 -15.74 9.23
C THR A 55 -4.08 -16.29 10.63
N LEU A 56 -4.22 -15.40 11.62
CA LEU A 56 -4.63 -15.79 12.96
C LEU A 56 -5.97 -16.57 12.92
N PRO A 57 -6.21 -17.46 13.91
CA PRO A 57 -7.54 -18.04 14.12
C PRO A 57 -8.57 -16.92 14.20
N ARG A 58 -9.76 -17.11 13.61
CA ARG A 58 -10.85 -16.13 13.72
C ARG A 58 -11.67 -16.44 14.95
N PRO A 59 -11.53 -15.69 16.07
CA PRO A 59 -12.32 -15.92 17.26
C PRO A 59 -13.77 -15.48 16.99
N THR A 60 -14.70 -16.00 17.77
CA THR A 60 -16.11 -15.61 17.68
C THR A 60 -16.40 -14.42 18.60
N VAL A 61 -17.51 -13.72 18.34
CA VAL A 61 -18.02 -12.69 19.27
C VAL A 61 -18.20 -13.25 20.69
N ALA A 62 -18.57 -14.53 20.81
CA ALA A 62 -18.72 -15.19 22.12
C ALA A 62 -17.38 -15.33 22.85
N ASP A 63 -16.29 -15.62 22.13
CA ASP A 63 -14.94 -15.74 22.72
C ASP A 63 -14.49 -14.39 23.30
N PHE A 64 -14.68 -13.30 22.56
CA PHE A 64 -14.38 -11.96 23.03
C PHE A 64 -15.27 -11.54 24.21
N THR A 65 -16.57 -11.82 24.14
CA THR A 65 -17.51 -11.52 25.21
C THR A 65 -17.11 -12.24 26.50
N LYS A 66 -16.74 -13.52 26.40
CA LYS A 66 -16.27 -14.33 27.54
C LYS A 66 -14.98 -13.76 28.16
N ALA A 67 -14.11 -13.19 27.34
CA ALA A 67 -12.87 -12.55 27.78
C ALA A 67 -13.06 -11.10 28.28
N GLY A 68 -14.28 -10.55 28.24
CA GLY A 68 -14.55 -9.15 28.63
C GLY A 68 -14.06 -8.12 27.62
N VAL A 69 -13.80 -8.51 26.38
CA VAL A 69 -13.37 -7.61 25.31
C VAL A 69 -14.58 -6.96 24.67
N VAL A 70 -14.69 -5.64 24.81
CA VAL A 70 -15.69 -4.83 24.08
C VAL A 70 -15.32 -4.81 22.59
N GLY A 71 -16.32 -4.82 21.70
CA GLY A 71 -16.14 -4.68 20.25
C GLY A 71 -15.65 -5.88 19.46
N GLY A 72 -14.94 -6.82 20.09
CA GLY A 72 -14.60 -8.15 19.55
C GLY A 72 -14.18 -8.18 18.08
N THR A 73 -14.88 -8.99 17.27
CA THR A 73 -14.66 -9.33 15.84
C THR A 73 -14.75 -8.16 14.84
N SER A 74 -14.47 -6.94 15.27
CA SER A 74 -14.52 -5.75 14.40
C SER A 74 -13.57 -5.85 13.21
N THR A 75 -12.55 -6.71 13.31
CA THR A 75 -11.65 -7.09 12.21
C THR A 75 -11.28 -8.57 12.07
N ASP A 76 -11.53 -9.41 13.08
CA ASP A 76 -11.11 -10.84 13.11
C ASP A 76 -9.59 -11.05 12.96
N LEU A 77 -8.77 -10.07 13.34
CA LEU A 77 -7.31 -10.13 13.17
C LEU A 77 -6.58 -10.35 14.49
N GLU A 78 -7.27 -10.26 15.62
CA GLU A 78 -6.72 -10.29 16.96
C GLU A 78 -7.33 -11.45 17.77
N THR A 79 -6.58 -12.03 18.70
CA THR A 79 -7.17 -12.88 19.75
C THR A 79 -7.73 -12.02 20.88
N PRO A 80 -8.61 -12.54 21.76
CA PRO A 80 -9.08 -11.78 22.91
C PRO A 80 -7.95 -11.26 23.81
N GLU A 81 -6.89 -12.04 24.00
CA GLU A 81 -5.71 -11.63 24.79
C GLU A 81 -4.94 -10.49 24.11
N MET A 82 -4.82 -10.52 22.78
CA MET A 82 -4.21 -9.44 22.02
C MET A 82 -5.03 -8.15 22.12
N ALA A 83 -6.36 -8.25 22.06
CA ALA A 83 -7.26 -7.11 22.21
C ALA A 83 -7.11 -6.44 23.59
N LEU A 84 -7.06 -7.22 24.67
CA LEU A 84 -6.82 -6.70 26.02
C LEU A 84 -5.44 -6.04 26.14
N THR A 85 -4.40 -6.66 25.57
CA THR A 85 -3.06 -6.07 25.53
C THR A 85 -3.05 -4.70 24.83
N LEU A 86 -3.85 -4.56 23.76
CA LEU A 86 -3.99 -3.28 23.06
C LEU A 86 -4.75 -2.26 23.90
N TYR A 87 -5.81 -2.65 24.61
CA TYR A 87 -6.49 -1.73 25.53
C TYR A 87 -5.56 -1.19 26.61
N ASP A 88 -4.76 -2.05 27.23
CA ASP A 88 -3.79 -1.64 28.23
C ASP A 88 -2.72 -0.70 27.62
N ALA A 89 -2.25 -1.02 26.41
CA ALA A 89 -1.29 -0.18 25.70
C ALA A 89 -1.88 1.20 25.35
N MET A 90 -3.11 1.27 24.85
CA MET A 90 -3.77 2.53 24.47
C MET A 90 -4.11 3.38 25.69
N ALA A 91 -4.62 2.78 26.77
CA ALA A 91 -4.92 3.50 28.01
C ALA A 91 -3.66 4.05 28.70
N LYS A 92 -2.53 3.34 28.57
CA LYS A 92 -1.22 3.81 29.05
C LYS A 92 -0.66 4.94 28.19
N GLU A 93 -0.80 4.83 26.87
CA GLU A 93 -0.28 5.83 25.92
C GLU A 93 -1.12 7.11 25.94
N PHE A 94 -2.45 6.99 26.03
CA PHE A 94 -3.40 8.10 26.00
C PHE A 94 -4.30 8.07 27.25
N PRO A 95 -3.91 8.78 28.32
CA PRO A 95 -4.73 8.89 29.52
C PRO A 95 -6.11 9.45 29.20
N GLY A 96 -7.17 8.74 29.58
CA GLY A 96 -8.56 9.12 29.28
C GLY A 96 -9.15 8.43 28.06
N TRP A 97 -8.33 7.75 27.24
CA TRP A 97 -8.82 6.96 26.12
C TRP A 97 -9.80 5.88 26.57
N THR A 98 -10.88 5.71 25.81
CA THR A 98 -11.87 4.66 26.04
C THR A 98 -12.02 3.77 24.79
N PRO A 99 -12.28 2.47 24.96
CA PRO A 99 -12.44 1.55 23.84
C PRO A 99 -13.76 1.73 23.06
N GLY A 100 -14.62 2.69 23.40
CA GLY A 100 -15.95 2.85 22.81
C GLY A 100 -16.76 1.54 22.77
N TYR A 101 -17.74 1.45 21.88
CA TYR A 101 -18.59 0.25 21.78
C TYR A 101 -17.99 -0.86 20.88
N ALA A 102 -16.98 -0.54 20.07
CA ALA A 102 -16.36 -1.48 19.13
C ALA A 102 -14.84 -1.66 19.28
N GLY A 103 -14.23 -1.14 20.35
CA GLY A 103 -12.79 -1.25 20.58
C GLY A 103 -11.92 -0.32 19.73
N MET A 104 -12.53 0.61 18.98
CA MET A 104 -11.86 1.44 17.97
C MET A 104 -11.74 2.92 18.41
N GLY A 105 -11.66 3.18 19.71
CA GLY A 105 -11.71 4.51 20.30
C GLY A 105 -13.12 4.95 20.67
N ASP A 106 -13.31 6.23 20.98
CA ASP A 106 -14.60 6.80 21.41
C ASP A 106 -15.75 6.53 20.41
N THR A 107 -16.98 6.83 20.82
CA THR A 107 -18.17 6.59 19.98
C THR A 107 -18.06 7.27 18.60
N ARG A 108 -17.48 8.47 18.53
CA ARG A 108 -17.30 9.20 17.28
C ARG A 108 -16.30 8.51 16.37
N THR A 109 -15.15 8.08 16.90
CA THR A 109 -14.10 7.38 16.18
C THR A 109 -14.61 6.03 15.69
N THR A 110 -15.30 5.29 16.55
CA THR A 110 -15.91 4.02 16.19
C THR A 110 -16.92 4.19 15.04
N ALA A 111 -17.81 5.20 15.11
CA ALA A 111 -18.78 5.48 14.06
C ALA A 111 -18.09 5.82 12.73
N LEU A 112 -17.04 6.64 12.77
CA LEU A 112 -16.26 7.02 11.59
C LEU A 112 -15.50 5.83 10.98
N CYS A 113 -14.94 4.94 11.81
CA CYS A 113 -14.34 3.69 11.36
C CYS A 113 -15.36 2.81 10.61
N ASN A 114 -16.56 2.65 11.16
CA ASN A 114 -17.63 1.87 10.53
C ASN A 114 -18.08 2.47 9.19
N ALA A 115 -18.25 3.80 9.12
CA ALA A 115 -18.58 4.49 7.88
C ALA A 115 -17.47 4.30 6.81
N SER A 116 -16.21 4.36 7.24
CA SER A 116 -15.05 4.23 6.35
C SER A 116 -14.88 2.83 5.75
N LYS A 117 -15.49 1.80 6.35
CA LYS A 117 -15.47 0.41 5.85
C LYS A 117 -16.44 0.14 4.69
N PHE A 118 -17.27 1.11 4.30
CA PHE A 118 -18.21 0.93 3.20
C PHE A 118 -17.48 0.54 1.90
N MET A 119 -17.75 -0.67 1.42
CA MET A 119 -17.10 -1.25 0.23
C MET A 119 -15.56 -1.38 0.33
N MET A 120 -15.03 -1.48 1.56
CA MET A 120 -13.60 -1.68 1.78
C MET A 120 -13.08 -2.93 1.07
N MET A 121 -11.81 -2.90 0.68
CA MET A 121 -11.12 -4.02 0.02
C MET A 121 -11.77 -4.48 -1.28
N GLY A 122 -12.63 -3.66 -1.89
CA GLY A 122 -13.31 -3.98 -3.14
C GLY A 122 -14.51 -4.90 -2.94
N ALA A 123 -14.93 -5.18 -1.69
CA ALA A 123 -16.04 -6.08 -1.43
C ALA A 123 -17.39 -5.41 -1.73
N TRP A 124 -18.30 -6.16 -2.34
CA TRP A 124 -19.71 -5.77 -2.33
C TRP A 124 -20.21 -5.73 -0.88
N PRO A 125 -21.08 -4.78 -0.53
CA PRO A 125 -21.70 -4.78 0.79
C PRO A 125 -22.43 -6.10 1.06
N GLY A 126 -22.44 -6.53 2.33
CA GLY A 126 -23.30 -7.64 2.76
C GLY A 126 -24.76 -7.20 2.82
N ASN A 127 -25.35 -7.27 4.00
CA ASN A 127 -26.72 -6.81 4.21
C ASN A 127 -26.82 -5.27 4.13
N MET A 128 -27.69 -4.76 3.27
CA MET A 128 -27.97 -3.33 3.08
C MET A 128 -29.48 -3.09 2.98
N GLU A 129 -29.96 -1.97 3.50
CA GLU A 129 -31.32 -1.50 3.25
C GLU A 129 -31.40 -0.88 1.84
N MET A 130 -32.22 -1.46 0.96
CA MET A 130 -32.44 -0.98 -0.40
C MET A 130 -33.90 -1.15 -0.76
N GLY A 131 -34.56 -0.07 -1.18
CA GLY A 131 -35.98 -0.10 -1.57
C GLY A 131 -36.92 -0.58 -0.45
N GLY A 132 -36.58 -0.30 0.81
CA GLY A 132 -37.37 -0.73 1.97
C GLY A 132 -37.20 -2.21 2.37
N LYS A 133 -36.17 -2.89 1.85
CA LYS A 133 -35.85 -4.27 2.19
C LYS A 133 -34.39 -4.41 2.58
N ARG A 134 -34.13 -5.23 3.60
CA ARG A 134 -32.78 -5.71 3.92
C ARG A 134 -32.37 -6.80 2.93
N ILE A 135 -31.41 -6.50 2.06
CA ILE A 135 -30.92 -7.43 1.03
C ILE A 135 -29.42 -7.67 1.24
N ASN A 136 -28.98 -8.92 1.11
CA ASN A 136 -27.56 -9.24 1.04
C ASN A 136 -27.06 -9.05 -0.40
N VAL A 137 -26.43 -7.90 -0.68
CA VAL A 137 -26.01 -7.52 -2.04
C VAL A 137 -24.93 -8.46 -2.57
N GLN A 138 -23.92 -8.76 -1.75
CA GLN A 138 -22.85 -9.70 -2.11
C GLN A 138 -23.41 -11.08 -2.48
N ALA A 139 -24.29 -11.64 -1.64
CA ALA A 139 -24.88 -12.96 -1.91
C ALA A 139 -25.74 -12.98 -3.17
N ALA A 140 -26.50 -11.91 -3.44
CA ALA A 140 -27.31 -11.78 -4.65
C ALA A 140 -26.45 -11.77 -5.92
N ILE A 141 -25.34 -11.02 -5.91
CA ILE A 141 -24.38 -10.98 -7.03
C ILE A 141 -23.73 -12.34 -7.26
N MET A 142 -23.30 -13.00 -6.18
CA MET A 142 -22.71 -14.34 -6.27
C MET A 142 -23.72 -15.39 -6.78
N ALA A 143 -24.99 -15.31 -6.37
CA ALA A 143 -26.05 -16.18 -6.87
C ALA A 143 -26.30 -16.00 -8.38
N ALA A 144 -26.05 -14.81 -8.92
CA ALA A 144 -26.09 -14.53 -10.36
C ALA A 144 -24.82 -14.96 -11.12
N GLY A 145 -23.84 -15.60 -10.45
CA GLY A 145 -22.57 -16.02 -11.04
C GLY A 145 -21.46 -14.96 -10.99
N GLY A 146 -21.70 -13.84 -10.29
CA GLY A 146 -20.69 -12.81 -10.07
C GLY A 146 -19.68 -13.16 -8.97
N SER A 147 -18.82 -12.19 -8.64
CA SER A 147 -17.80 -12.33 -7.60
C SER A 147 -18.19 -11.60 -6.31
N PRO A 148 -17.63 -11.97 -5.14
CA PRO A 148 -17.86 -11.23 -3.89
C PRO A 148 -17.29 -9.80 -3.88
N THR A 149 -16.51 -9.45 -4.91
CA THR A 149 -15.84 -8.14 -5.08
C THR A 149 -16.27 -7.45 -6.37
N PHE A 150 -16.19 -6.12 -6.40
CA PHE A 150 -16.44 -5.31 -7.60
C PHE A 150 -15.17 -5.05 -8.42
N THR A 151 -14.04 -5.67 -8.08
CA THR A 151 -12.73 -5.50 -8.74
C THR A 151 -12.36 -6.73 -9.57
N PRO A 152 -12.98 -6.94 -10.75
CA PRO A 152 -12.76 -8.12 -11.58
C PRO A 152 -11.38 -8.12 -12.27
N TRP A 153 -10.88 -9.31 -12.58
CA TRP A 153 -9.61 -9.52 -13.29
C TRP A 153 -9.54 -8.75 -14.61
N LEU A 154 -10.55 -8.89 -15.47
CA LEU A 154 -10.60 -8.29 -16.82
C LEU A 154 -11.13 -6.85 -16.86
N GLY A 155 -11.38 -6.25 -15.69
CA GLY A 155 -12.03 -4.95 -15.58
C GLY A 155 -13.56 -5.04 -15.63
N PRO A 156 -14.28 -4.01 -15.15
CA PRO A 156 -15.74 -4.00 -15.14
C PRO A 156 -16.38 -4.15 -16.53
N GLN A 157 -15.76 -3.56 -17.56
CA GLN A 157 -16.23 -3.51 -18.94
C GLN A 157 -17.67 -3.02 -19.03
N LEU A 158 -17.91 -1.84 -18.45
CA LEU A 158 -19.25 -1.28 -18.34
C LEU A 158 -19.82 -0.95 -19.72
N ASP A 159 -21.14 -1.04 -19.86
CA ASP A 159 -21.86 -0.65 -21.09
C ASP A 159 -21.57 0.81 -21.51
N THR A 160 -21.18 1.65 -20.56
CA THR A 160 -20.81 3.06 -20.78
C THR A 160 -19.37 3.25 -21.26
N THR A 161 -18.57 2.18 -21.32
CA THR A 161 -17.15 2.24 -21.70
C THR A 161 -16.94 1.59 -23.05
N THR A 162 -16.84 2.43 -24.07
CA THR A 162 -16.56 2.02 -25.44
C THR A 162 -15.07 1.85 -25.68
N ARG A 163 -14.66 0.73 -26.29
CA ARG A 163 -13.28 0.50 -26.72
C ARG A 163 -13.11 0.96 -28.18
N PRO A 164 -12.16 1.86 -28.51
CA PRO A 164 -12.07 2.49 -29.84
C PRO A 164 -12.12 1.53 -31.03
N GLN A 165 -11.38 0.42 -30.95
CA GLN A 165 -11.31 -0.58 -32.03
C GLN A 165 -12.63 -1.32 -32.28
N ASP A 166 -13.56 -1.38 -31.33
CA ASP A 166 -14.83 -2.10 -31.48
C ASP A 166 -15.77 -1.41 -32.50
N PHE A 167 -15.48 -0.15 -32.83
CA PHE A 167 -16.24 0.65 -33.79
C PHE A 167 -15.34 1.37 -34.81
N GLY A 168 -14.11 0.89 -35.00
CA GLY A 168 -13.18 1.38 -36.02
C GLY A 168 -12.54 2.74 -35.73
N ALA A 169 -12.63 3.24 -34.50
CA ALA A 169 -11.89 4.43 -34.08
C ALA A 169 -10.43 4.07 -33.75
N PRO A 170 -9.48 5.00 -33.94
CA PRO A 170 -8.08 4.74 -33.64
C PRO A 170 -7.85 4.51 -32.15
N VAL A 171 -7.06 3.49 -31.82
CA VAL A 171 -6.49 3.26 -30.49
C VAL A 171 -5.55 4.41 -30.16
N TRP A 172 -5.55 4.87 -28.90
CA TRP A 172 -4.61 5.90 -28.43
C TRP A 172 -3.16 5.53 -28.78
N GLN A 173 -2.37 6.50 -29.23
CA GLN A 173 -0.95 6.32 -29.50
C GLN A 173 -0.18 7.41 -28.76
N GLY A 174 0.69 7.00 -27.84
CA GLY A 174 1.58 7.90 -27.10
C GLY A 174 2.90 7.20 -26.81
N THR A 175 3.95 7.98 -26.55
CA THR A 175 5.24 7.40 -26.12
C THR A 175 5.11 6.78 -24.72
N PRO A 176 5.99 5.86 -24.30
CA PRO A 176 5.98 5.31 -22.95
C PRO A 176 5.97 6.38 -21.85
N GLU A 177 6.67 7.50 -22.05
CA GLU A 177 6.72 8.66 -21.16
C GLU A 177 5.36 9.37 -21.09
N GLU A 178 4.76 9.63 -22.25
CA GLU A 178 3.46 10.29 -22.36
C GLU A 178 2.36 9.44 -21.73
N ASN A 179 2.36 8.14 -22.02
CA ASN A 179 1.42 7.19 -21.46
C ASN A 179 1.50 7.16 -19.93
N LEU A 180 2.71 7.14 -19.35
CA LEU A 180 2.86 7.16 -17.89
C LEU A 180 2.37 8.50 -17.29
N LYS A 181 2.61 9.65 -17.96
CA LYS A 181 2.06 10.96 -17.53
C LYS A 181 0.53 10.99 -17.63
N THR A 182 -0.04 10.39 -18.66
CA THR A 182 -1.49 10.21 -18.84
C THR A 182 -2.08 9.37 -17.70
N CYS A 183 -1.47 8.22 -17.41
CA CYS A 183 -1.84 7.37 -16.28
C CYS A 183 -1.77 8.10 -14.95
N ARG A 184 -0.67 8.83 -14.69
CA ARG A 184 -0.52 9.67 -13.49
C ARG A 184 -1.67 10.65 -13.32
N SER A 185 -2.02 11.35 -14.40
CA SER A 185 -3.06 12.38 -14.37
C SER A 185 -4.43 11.77 -14.05
N ALA A 186 -4.76 10.63 -14.68
CA ALA A 186 -5.99 9.89 -14.39
C ALA A 186 -6.03 9.37 -12.94
N PHE A 187 -4.95 8.76 -12.46
CA PHE A 187 -4.89 8.28 -11.07
C PHE A 187 -5.05 9.40 -10.05
N ARG A 188 -4.34 10.53 -10.23
CA ARG A 188 -4.49 11.68 -9.33
C ARG A 188 -5.92 12.21 -9.32
N PHE A 189 -6.57 12.27 -10.49
CA PHE A 189 -7.97 12.68 -10.59
C PHE A 189 -8.92 11.72 -9.85
N PHE A 190 -8.72 10.40 -9.99
CA PHE A 190 -9.56 9.41 -9.29
C PHE A 190 -9.28 9.30 -7.78
N GLY A 191 -8.15 9.83 -7.30
CA GLY A 191 -7.77 9.86 -5.88
C GLY A 191 -6.62 8.93 -5.49
N GLY A 192 -5.83 8.46 -6.46
CA GLY A 192 -4.48 7.92 -6.24
C GLY A 192 -3.47 9.02 -5.95
N SER A 193 -2.28 8.64 -5.45
CA SER A 193 -1.22 9.60 -5.08
C SER A 193 -0.08 9.62 -6.10
N ASP A 194 0.84 8.67 -6.02
CA ASP A 194 1.98 8.53 -6.93
C ASP A 194 1.76 7.32 -7.84
N VAL A 195 2.40 7.32 -9.01
CA VAL A 195 2.36 6.19 -9.97
C VAL A 195 3.75 5.71 -10.32
N ALA A 196 3.88 4.44 -10.63
CA ALA A 196 5.15 3.85 -11.03
C ALA A 196 4.91 2.76 -12.07
N ALA A 197 5.93 2.38 -12.83
CA ALA A 197 5.80 1.32 -13.81
C ALA A 197 7.03 0.40 -13.83
N LEU A 198 6.81 -0.85 -14.18
CA LEU A 198 7.84 -1.86 -14.38
C LEU A 198 7.55 -2.63 -15.68
N GLU A 199 8.60 -3.16 -16.30
CA GLU A 199 8.41 -4.23 -17.27
C GLU A 199 8.13 -5.55 -16.54
N LEU A 200 7.15 -6.32 -17.02
CA LEU A 200 6.80 -7.65 -16.53
C LEU A 200 7.68 -8.68 -17.23
N ASP A 201 8.91 -8.82 -16.76
CA ASP A 201 9.81 -9.91 -17.16
C ASP A 201 9.68 -11.14 -16.23
N ASP A 202 10.46 -12.19 -16.51
CA ASP A 202 10.44 -13.44 -15.73
C ASP A 202 10.85 -13.25 -14.26
N ASP A 203 11.66 -12.23 -13.94
CA ASP A 203 12.04 -11.92 -12.57
C ASP A 203 10.92 -11.18 -11.84
N ILE A 204 10.32 -10.18 -12.48
CA ILE A 204 9.20 -9.42 -11.92
C ILE A 204 7.97 -10.33 -11.74
N LEU A 205 7.74 -11.28 -12.64
CA LEU A 205 6.67 -12.26 -12.55
C LEU A 205 6.75 -13.13 -11.28
N LYS A 206 7.94 -13.34 -10.70
CA LYS A 206 8.10 -14.09 -9.43
C LYS A 206 7.39 -13.41 -8.26
N PHE A 207 7.17 -12.10 -8.33
CA PHE A 207 6.45 -11.34 -7.31
C PHE A 207 4.93 -11.33 -7.53
N PHE A 208 4.43 -11.90 -8.62
CA PHE A 208 3.01 -12.20 -8.80
C PHE A 208 2.72 -13.63 -8.35
N HIS A 209 1.63 -13.84 -7.63
CA HIS A 209 1.29 -15.19 -7.18
C HIS A 209 0.97 -16.09 -8.37
N SER A 210 1.36 -17.36 -8.27
CA SER A 210 1.02 -18.40 -9.25
C SER A 210 -0.46 -18.78 -9.19
N LYS A 211 -1.15 -18.47 -8.10
CA LYS A 211 -2.60 -18.62 -7.98
C LYS A 211 -3.26 -17.39 -7.38
N ILE A 212 -4.44 -17.04 -7.89
CA ILE A 212 -5.31 -15.96 -7.40
C ILE A 212 -6.71 -16.51 -7.25
N GLY A 213 -7.29 -16.46 -6.04
CA GLY A 213 -8.63 -16.99 -5.79
C GLY A 213 -8.79 -18.48 -6.14
N GLY A 214 -7.69 -19.26 -6.05
CA GLY A 214 -7.65 -20.67 -6.44
C GLY A 214 -7.36 -20.94 -7.92
N LYS A 215 -7.38 -19.91 -8.77
CA LYS A 215 -7.12 -20.01 -10.22
C LYS A 215 -5.65 -19.82 -10.53
N ASP A 216 -5.10 -20.58 -11.47
CA ASP A 216 -3.72 -20.42 -11.94
C ASP A 216 -3.54 -19.11 -12.71
N LEU A 217 -2.50 -18.34 -12.39
CA LEU A 217 -2.12 -17.14 -13.14
C LEU A 217 -1.02 -17.49 -14.15
N VAL A 218 -1.38 -17.54 -15.43
CA VAL A 218 -0.51 -18.02 -16.51
C VAL A 218 -0.25 -16.94 -17.55
N VAL A 219 0.92 -16.99 -18.19
CA VAL A 219 1.26 -16.13 -19.33
C VAL A 219 1.11 -16.96 -20.61
N GLU A 220 0.32 -16.49 -21.56
CA GLU A 220 0.06 -17.17 -22.84
C GLU A 220 0.26 -16.21 -24.02
N ASP A 221 0.56 -16.78 -25.19
CA ASP A 221 0.65 -16.02 -26.44
C ASP A 221 -0.74 -15.91 -27.08
N VAL A 222 -1.53 -14.98 -26.56
CA VAL A 222 -2.91 -14.69 -26.98
C VAL A 222 -3.10 -13.18 -27.11
N GLU A 223 -4.08 -12.76 -27.90
CA GLU A 223 -4.35 -11.32 -28.08
C GLU A 223 -5.09 -10.68 -26.91
N GLU A 224 -6.04 -11.38 -26.31
CA GLU A 224 -6.87 -10.83 -25.25
C GLU A 224 -6.78 -11.70 -24.00
N ALA A 225 -6.74 -11.06 -22.84
CA ALA A 225 -6.78 -11.72 -21.56
C ALA A 225 -8.14 -12.40 -21.38
N TYR A 226 -8.14 -13.53 -20.69
CA TYR A 226 -9.36 -14.24 -20.35
C TYR A 226 -9.25 -14.90 -18.98
N GLU A 227 -10.41 -15.28 -18.45
CA GLU A 227 -10.55 -15.97 -17.18
C GLU A 227 -11.46 -17.18 -17.37
N THR A 228 -11.08 -18.31 -16.78
CA THR A 228 -11.90 -19.52 -16.72
C THR A 228 -12.22 -19.87 -15.27
N ALA A 229 -12.86 -21.01 -15.04
CA ALA A 229 -13.03 -21.55 -13.69
C ALA A 229 -11.69 -21.87 -13.00
N THR A 230 -10.63 -22.15 -13.75
CA THR A 230 -9.36 -22.69 -13.22
C THR A 230 -8.14 -21.81 -13.48
N LYS A 231 -8.20 -20.85 -14.40
CA LYS A 231 -7.04 -19.98 -14.71
C LYS A 231 -7.43 -18.55 -15.07
N MET A 232 -6.50 -17.63 -14.84
CA MET A 232 -6.48 -16.24 -15.30
C MET A 232 -5.27 -16.09 -16.23
N VAL A 233 -5.48 -15.59 -17.43
CA VAL A 233 -4.44 -15.51 -18.46
C VAL A 233 -3.97 -14.08 -18.67
N ILE A 234 -2.65 -13.90 -18.63
CA ILE A 234 -1.94 -12.68 -19.04
C ILE A 234 -1.45 -12.89 -20.48
N PRO A 235 -1.94 -12.12 -21.46
CA PRO A 235 -1.35 -12.04 -22.79
C PRO A 235 0.12 -11.68 -22.73
N ARG A 236 0.98 -12.31 -23.55
CA ARG A 236 2.41 -11.99 -23.62
C ARG A 236 2.69 -10.52 -23.94
N LYS A 237 1.79 -9.85 -24.68
CA LYS A 237 1.88 -8.41 -24.97
C LYS A 237 1.59 -7.50 -23.77
N CYS A 238 0.92 -8.00 -22.73
CA CYS A 238 0.68 -7.30 -21.47
C CYS A 238 1.96 -7.29 -20.61
N LYS A 239 2.98 -6.58 -21.09
CA LYS A 239 4.34 -6.59 -20.55
C LYS A 239 4.62 -5.48 -19.55
N TRP A 240 3.62 -4.70 -19.13
CA TRP A 240 3.82 -3.57 -18.23
C TRP A 240 3.04 -3.77 -16.95
N VAL A 241 3.72 -3.58 -15.81
CA VAL A 241 3.09 -3.46 -14.51
C VAL A 241 2.97 -1.98 -14.21
N LEU A 242 1.74 -1.49 -14.08
CA LEU A 242 1.45 -0.14 -13.62
C LEU A 242 1.05 -0.17 -12.16
N MET A 243 1.71 0.64 -11.36
CA MET A 243 1.45 0.78 -9.93
C MET A 243 0.93 2.16 -9.58
N TRP A 244 0.06 2.23 -8.57
CA TRP A 244 -0.29 3.48 -7.92
C TRP A 244 -0.37 3.33 -6.41
N SER A 245 -0.16 4.43 -5.69
CA SER A 245 -0.29 4.49 -4.23
C SER A 245 -1.62 5.11 -3.78
N ALA A 246 -2.08 4.69 -2.61
CA ALA A 246 -3.12 5.37 -1.84
C ALA A 246 -2.62 5.68 -0.44
N ARG A 247 -2.59 6.97 -0.12
CA ARG A 247 -2.25 7.49 1.20
C ARG A 247 -3.42 7.41 2.18
N GLN A 248 -3.13 7.07 3.42
CA GLN A 248 -4.03 7.32 4.56
C GLN A 248 -3.81 8.73 5.11
N SER A 249 -4.78 9.24 5.86
CA SER A 249 -4.65 10.53 6.56
C SER A 249 -3.43 10.53 7.48
N LEU A 250 -2.56 11.54 7.35
CA LEU A 250 -1.39 11.67 8.22
C LEU A 250 -1.80 11.87 9.68
N GLU A 251 -2.71 12.82 9.92
CA GLU A 251 -3.19 13.15 11.27
C GLU A 251 -3.99 11.99 11.86
N GLY A 252 -4.83 11.33 11.07
CA GLY A 252 -5.53 10.12 11.49
C GLY A 252 -4.58 8.96 11.79
N THR A 253 -3.46 8.84 11.08
CA THR A 253 -2.44 7.78 11.32
C THR A 253 -1.67 7.97 12.62
N ARG A 254 -1.42 9.22 13.02
CA ARG A 254 -0.73 9.51 14.28
C ARG A 254 -1.64 9.34 15.49
N ARG A 255 -2.95 9.34 15.25
CA ARG A 255 -4.04 9.29 16.24
C ARG A 255 -4.80 7.97 16.26
N GLN A 256 -4.21 6.91 15.72
CA GLN A 256 -4.87 5.61 15.74
C GLN A 256 -4.79 4.99 17.14
N ALA A 257 -5.93 4.68 17.76
CA ALA A 257 -5.97 4.01 19.05
C ALA A 257 -7.14 3.01 19.13
N GLY A 258 -6.83 1.75 19.39
CA GLY A 258 -7.82 0.67 19.47
C GLY A 258 -7.24 -0.72 19.25
N ILE A 259 -8.12 -1.72 19.19
CA ILE A 259 -7.77 -3.13 18.93
C ILE A 259 -7.37 -3.38 17.47
N THR A 260 -7.58 -2.39 16.61
CA THR A 260 -7.34 -2.48 15.17
C THR A 260 -7.03 -1.10 14.57
N GLU A 261 -6.68 -1.08 13.29
CA GLU A 261 -6.47 0.12 12.48
C GLU A 261 -7.72 1.03 12.47
N ASN A 262 -7.54 2.35 12.36
CA ASN A 262 -8.64 3.31 12.41
C ASN A 262 -9.20 3.72 11.03
N TYR A 263 -10.11 4.69 11.01
CA TYR A 263 -10.78 5.22 9.83
C TYR A 263 -9.83 5.65 8.69
N ALA A 264 -8.64 6.17 9.00
CA ALA A 264 -7.67 6.61 7.98
C ALA A 264 -7.23 5.43 7.09
N VAL A 265 -7.08 4.25 7.69
CA VAL A 265 -6.72 3.02 7.00
C VAL A 265 -7.92 2.46 6.24
N TRP A 266 -9.07 2.32 6.91
CA TRP A 266 -10.27 1.75 6.27
C TRP A 266 -10.74 2.56 5.08
N TYR A 267 -10.71 3.89 5.18
CA TYR A 267 -11.07 4.75 4.06
C TYR A 267 -10.12 4.58 2.87
N SER A 268 -8.82 4.41 3.13
CA SER A 268 -7.84 4.11 2.08
C SER A 268 -8.18 2.80 1.36
N TYR A 269 -8.59 1.76 2.09
CA TYR A 269 -9.03 0.49 1.51
C TYR A 269 -10.39 0.53 0.82
N SER A 270 -11.22 1.55 1.05
CA SER A 270 -12.46 1.80 0.31
C SER A 270 -12.21 2.62 -0.96
N ARG A 271 -11.31 3.60 -0.90
CA ARG A 271 -10.95 4.43 -2.07
C ARG A 271 -10.11 3.67 -3.10
N LEU A 272 -9.12 2.95 -2.64
CA LEU A 272 -8.13 2.27 -3.50
C LEU A 272 -8.77 1.33 -4.57
N PRO A 273 -9.67 0.38 -4.23
CA PRO A 273 -10.32 -0.49 -5.23
C PRO A 273 -11.20 0.29 -6.22
N LYS A 274 -11.86 1.36 -5.75
CA LYS A 274 -12.63 2.27 -6.60
C LYS A 274 -11.75 2.93 -7.66
N VAL A 275 -10.59 3.46 -7.26
CA VAL A 275 -9.60 4.01 -8.19
C VAL A 275 -9.19 2.96 -9.22
N GLY A 276 -8.96 1.72 -8.78
CA GLY A 276 -8.55 0.65 -9.68
C GLY A 276 -9.59 0.33 -10.76
N VAL A 277 -10.87 0.20 -10.42
CA VAL A 277 -11.90 -0.11 -11.42
C VAL A 277 -12.13 1.05 -12.40
N GLN A 278 -12.10 2.29 -11.92
CA GLN A 278 -12.18 3.46 -12.80
C GLN A 278 -11.00 3.50 -13.76
N PHE A 279 -9.82 3.09 -13.29
CA PHE A 279 -8.62 3.06 -14.10
C PHE A 279 -8.64 1.94 -15.16
N GLN A 280 -9.19 0.75 -14.85
CA GLN A 280 -9.39 -0.29 -15.86
C GLN A 280 -10.29 0.18 -17.00
N GLU A 281 -11.38 0.88 -16.67
CA GLU A 281 -12.27 1.47 -17.69
C GLU A 281 -11.56 2.58 -18.49
N PHE A 282 -10.72 3.39 -17.85
CA PHE A 282 -9.92 4.40 -18.53
C PHE A 282 -8.96 3.79 -19.56
N ILE A 283 -8.20 2.76 -19.17
CA ILE A 283 -7.27 2.06 -20.07
C ILE A 283 -8.02 1.35 -21.20
N ARG A 284 -9.18 0.75 -20.90
CA ARG A 284 -10.08 0.18 -21.90
C ARG A 284 -10.54 1.23 -22.92
N GLY A 285 -10.90 2.42 -22.45
CA GLY A 285 -11.27 3.56 -23.30
C GLY A 285 -10.13 4.10 -24.17
N LEU A 286 -8.87 3.88 -23.78
CA LEU A 286 -7.69 4.15 -24.62
C LEU A 286 -7.45 3.05 -25.67
N GLY A 287 -8.14 1.91 -25.58
CA GLY A 287 -8.02 0.76 -26.49
C GLY A 287 -7.09 -0.35 -26.00
N TYR A 288 -6.65 -0.29 -24.74
CA TYR A 288 -5.70 -1.22 -24.12
C TYR A 288 -6.37 -2.11 -23.06
N GLN A 289 -5.68 -3.15 -22.62
CA GLN A 289 -6.11 -4.06 -21.57
C GLN A 289 -5.51 -3.63 -20.23
N ALA A 290 -6.26 -3.76 -19.14
CA ALA A 290 -5.78 -3.56 -17.78
C ALA A 290 -6.29 -4.68 -16.88
N LEU A 291 -5.37 -5.54 -16.46
CA LEU A 291 -5.64 -6.75 -15.70
C LEU A 291 -5.39 -6.48 -14.22
N ASN A 292 -6.38 -6.80 -13.40
CA ASN A 292 -6.36 -6.55 -11.97
C ASN A 292 -6.15 -7.86 -11.19
N PRO A 293 -4.90 -8.18 -10.80
CA PRO A 293 -4.60 -9.37 -9.99
C PRO A 293 -5.20 -9.32 -8.57
N GLY A 294 -5.82 -8.20 -8.20
CA GLY A 294 -6.34 -7.95 -6.85
C GLY A 294 -5.23 -7.80 -5.82
N MET A 295 -5.57 -7.29 -4.64
CA MET A 295 -4.59 -7.05 -3.57
C MET A 295 -3.87 -8.31 -3.07
N LYS A 296 -4.40 -9.49 -3.37
CA LYS A 296 -3.83 -10.79 -3.00
C LYS A 296 -3.09 -11.47 -4.15
N GLY A 297 -2.90 -10.81 -5.30
CA GLY A 297 -2.30 -11.44 -6.47
C GLY A 297 -0.80 -11.20 -6.64
N TYR A 298 -0.17 -10.42 -5.76
CA TYR A 298 1.24 -10.07 -5.85
C TYR A 298 1.81 -9.63 -4.49
N LEU A 299 3.14 -9.53 -4.42
CA LEU A 299 3.88 -8.99 -3.30
C LEU A 299 4.13 -7.49 -3.52
N THR A 300 3.39 -6.65 -2.81
CA THR A 300 3.41 -5.19 -2.99
C THR A 300 4.77 -4.55 -2.70
N SER A 301 5.38 -4.88 -1.57
CA SER A 301 6.61 -4.22 -1.09
C SER A 301 7.80 -4.38 -2.04
N PRO A 302 8.11 -5.57 -2.59
CA PRO A 302 9.19 -5.69 -3.58
C PRO A 302 8.86 -4.94 -4.88
N LEU A 303 7.63 -5.03 -5.40
CA LEU A 303 7.26 -4.28 -6.61
C LEU A 303 7.41 -2.77 -6.41
N ALA A 304 7.06 -2.25 -5.23
CA ALA A 304 7.24 -0.84 -4.88
C ALA A 304 8.72 -0.44 -4.78
N ALA A 305 9.58 -1.32 -4.28
CA ALA A 305 11.02 -1.08 -4.20
C ALA A 305 11.65 -1.05 -5.59
N PHE A 306 11.28 -1.99 -6.47
CA PHE A 306 11.83 -2.04 -7.83
C PHE A 306 11.33 -0.92 -8.74
N SER A 307 10.11 -0.42 -8.48
CA SER A 307 9.50 0.65 -9.27
C SER A 307 9.82 2.06 -8.76
N GLY A 308 10.65 2.18 -7.72
CA GLY A 308 11.05 3.48 -7.18
C GLY A 308 9.98 4.20 -6.36
N MET A 309 8.92 3.50 -5.93
CA MET A 309 7.91 4.09 -5.06
C MET A 309 8.40 4.25 -3.62
N GLY A 310 9.38 3.45 -3.20
CA GLY A 310 9.95 3.57 -1.85
C GLY A 310 10.98 2.51 -1.51
N GLU A 311 11.33 2.43 -0.23
CA GLU A 311 12.36 1.53 0.29
C GLU A 311 11.81 0.57 1.35
N HIS A 312 12.51 -0.56 1.51
CA HIS A 312 12.30 -1.47 2.64
C HIS A 312 12.64 -0.77 3.96
N GLY A 313 11.80 -0.98 4.97
CA GLY A 313 11.97 -0.41 6.30
C GLY A 313 11.90 -1.45 7.42
N ARG A 314 12.20 -1.02 8.65
CA ARG A 314 12.19 -1.90 9.83
C ARG A 314 10.83 -2.58 10.08
N MET A 315 9.73 -1.90 9.75
CA MET A 315 8.37 -2.44 9.88
C MET A 315 8.07 -3.61 8.94
N SER A 316 8.98 -3.91 8.01
CA SER A 316 8.96 -5.02 7.06
C SER A 316 7.87 -4.93 5.98
N SER A 317 6.60 -4.80 6.35
CA SER A 317 5.48 -4.83 5.41
C SER A 317 5.22 -3.48 4.73
N PRO A 318 5.10 -2.34 5.45
CA PRO A 318 4.93 -1.04 4.80
C PRO A 318 6.23 -0.59 4.12
N THR A 319 6.17 -0.33 2.81
CA THR A 319 7.23 0.37 2.10
C THR A 319 7.25 1.83 2.53
N ILE A 320 8.44 2.33 2.89
CA ILE A 320 8.62 3.75 3.25
C ILE A 320 8.73 4.54 1.96
N THR A 321 7.88 5.53 1.77
CA THR A 321 7.92 6.44 0.61
C THR A 321 8.64 7.75 0.97
N PRO A 322 9.32 8.40 0.01
CA PRO A 322 10.08 9.62 0.30
C PRO A 322 9.18 10.77 0.79
N LYS A 323 8.03 10.95 0.13
CA LYS A 323 7.08 12.03 0.44
C LYS A 323 6.24 11.77 1.68
N TYR A 324 5.68 10.55 1.78
CA TYR A 324 4.60 10.27 2.72
C TYR A 324 5.03 9.31 3.86
N GLY A 325 6.29 8.86 3.88
CA GLY A 325 6.76 7.88 4.85
C GLY A 325 5.95 6.59 4.76
N VAL A 326 5.47 6.11 5.91
CA VAL A 326 4.62 4.91 6.02
C VAL A 326 3.13 5.24 6.08
N THR A 327 2.74 6.51 5.87
CA THR A 327 1.34 6.90 5.64
C THR A 327 0.87 6.59 4.20
N ASN A 328 1.77 6.07 3.36
CA ASN A 328 1.33 5.35 2.18
C ASN A 328 0.77 3.99 2.60
N ARG A 329 -0.54 3.79 2.49
CA ARG A 329 -1.19 2.58 3.02
C ARG A 329 -0.96 1.37 2.12
N ALA A 330 -1.27 1.57 0.84
CA ALA A 330 -1.33 0.48 -0.12
C ALA A 330 -0.85 0.95 -1.48
N MET A 331 -0.17 0.05 -2.16
CA MET A 331 0.19 0.21 -3.56
C MET A 331 -0.43 -0.94 -4.33
N TRP A 332 -1.07 -0.61 -5.44
CA TRP A 332 -1.75 -1.59 -6.26
C TRP A 332 -1.09 -1.72 -7.60
N ALA A 333 -0.95 -2.96 -8.08
CA ALA A 333 -0.37 -3.28 -9.37
C ALA A 333 -1.45 -3.76 -10.34
N MET A 334 -1.46 -3.21 -11.55
CA MET A 334 -2.20 -3.71 -12.70
C MET A 334 -1.22 -4.13 -13.80
N ILE A 335 -1.62 -5.11 -14.59
CA ILE A 335 -0.84 -5.57 -15.74
C ILE A 335 -1.52 -5.05 -17.01
N THR A 336 -0.77 -4.46 -17.94
CA THR A 336 -1.33 -3.81 -19.13
C THR A 336 -0.45 -4.01 -20.36
N ASP A 337 -1.06 -3.93 -21.54
CA ASP A 337 -0.37 -3.85 -22.84
C ASP A 337 -0.12 -2.39 -23.28
N LEU A 338 -0.58 -1.38 -22.53
CA LEU A 338 -0.22 0.01 -22.74
C LEU A 338 1.30 0.21 -22.52
N PRO A 339 2.07 0.69 -23.52
CA PRO A 339 3.48 1.01 -23.34
C PRO A 339 3.72 2.03 -22.23
N LEU A 340 4.54 1.69 -21.24
CA LEU A 340 4.84 2.56 -20.10
C LEU A 340 6.34 2.67 -19.90
N LEU A 341 6.82 3.84 -19.50
CA LEU A 341 8.21 4.04 -19.14
C LEU A 341 8.47 3.46 -17.74
N PRO A 342 9.38 2.48 -17.55
CA PRO A 342 9.72 2.00 -16.22
C PRO A 342 10.29 3.10 -15.33
N THR A 343 9.92 3.08 -14.05
CA THR A 343 10.48 3.97 -13.04
C THR A 343 11.56 3.22 -12.24
N PRO A 344 12.79 3.75 -12.14
CA PRO A 344 13.90 3.04 -11.52
C PRO A 344 13.75 2.98 -9.98
N PRO A 345 14.36 2.00 -9.30
CA PRO A 345 14.48 2.00 -7.85
C PRO A 345 15.13 3.29 -7.32
N ILE A 346 14.90 3.62 -6.04
CA ILE A 346 15.40 4.85 -5.41
C ILE A 346 16.23 4.59 -4.14
N ASP A 347 17.09 5.54 -3.77
CA ASP A 347 17.77 5.67 -2.48
C ASP A 347 17.49 7.07 -1.90
N PHE A 348 16.80 7.10 -0.78
CA PHE A 348 16.61 8.25 0.09
C PHE A 348 17.05 7.98 1.54
N GLY A 349 17.81 6.92 1.76
CA GLY A 349 18.43 6.61 3.04
C GLY A 349 17.52 5.94 4.08
N ALA A 350 16.28 5.56 3.74
CA ALA A 350 15.38 4.92 4.70
C ALA A 350 15.90 3.58 5.20
N TYR A 351 16.43 2.73 4.32
CA TYR A 351 17.04 1.46 4.73
C TYR A 351 18.23 1.67 5.68
N LYS A 352 19.10 2.64 5.38
CA LYS A 352 20.26 2.97 6.23
C LYS A 352 19.84 3.55 7.58
N PHE A 353 18.84 4.43 7.60
CA PHE A 353 18.29 5.02 8.83
C PHE A 353 17.62 3.97 9.72
N CYS A 354 16.94 2.99 9.11
CA CYS A 354 16.30 1.92 9.86
C CYS A 354 17.29 1.11 10.69
N LYS A 355 18.57 1.00 10.29
CA LYS A 355 19.63 0.30 11.07
C LYS A 355 19.83 0.89 12.47
N THR A 356 19.69 2.21 12.63
CA THR A 356 19.88 2.89 13.92
C THR A 356 18.57 3.25 14.63
N CYS A 357 17.48 3.49 13.91
CA CYS A 357 16.27 4.10 14.48
C CYS A 357 15.52 3.25 15.51
N GLY A 358 15.01 2.08 15.12
CA GLY A 358 14.37 1.14 16.05
C GLY A 358 13.00 1.55 16.66
N ILE A 359 12.55 2.81 16.52
CA ILE A 359 11.38 3.35 17.23
C ILE A 359 10.12 2.49 17.08
N CYS A 360 9.79 2.08 15.85
CA CYS A 360 8.61 1.24 15.61
C CYS A 360 8.69 -0.14 16.30
N ALA A 361 9.90 -0.69 16.43
CA ALA A 361 10.12 -1.97 17.11
C ALA A 361 10.09 -1.81 18.64
N ASP A 362 10.50 -0.65 19.17
CA ASP A 362 10.36 -0.33 20.59
C ASP A 362 8.89 -0.07 20.97
N ALA A 363 8.12 0.53 20.07
CA ALA A 363 6.70 0.84 20.29
C ALA A 363 5.76 -0.37 20.12
N CYS A 364 6.18 -1.45 19.46
CA CYS A 364 5.32 -2.61 19.21
C CYS A 364 4.88 -3.28 20.53
N PRO A 365 3.57 -3.29 20.87
CA PRO A 365 3.11 -3.87 22.15
C PRO A 365 3.39 -5.37 22.30
N PHE A 366 3.61 -6.05 21.17
CA PHE A 366 3.82 -7.49 21.10
C PHE A 366 5.28 -7.90 20.85
N GLY A 367 6.19 -6.94 20.65
CA GLY A 367 7.59 -7.23 20.35
C GLY A 367 7.82 -8.01 19.04
N LEU A 368 6.91 -7.88 18.06
CA LEU A 368 6.92 -8.70 16.83
C LEU A 368 7.80 -8.14 15.71
N ILE A 369 8.26 -6.90 15.83
CA ILE A 369 9.11 -6.23 14.84
C ILE A 369 10.57 -6.44 15.24
N GLN A 370 11.38 -6.93 14.31
CA GLN A 370 12.79 -7.22 14.54
C GLN A 370 13.58 -5.98 14.99
N LYS A 371 14.33 -6.16 16.09
CA LYS A 371 15.32 -5.20 16.60
C LYS A 371 16.72 -5.50 16.05
N GLY A 372 17.63 -4.54 16.13
CA GLY A 372 19.01 -4.67 15.66
C GLY A 372 19.15 -4.66 14.14
N ASP A 373 20.19 -5.32 13.64
CA ASP A 373 20.56 -5.35 12.22
C ASP A 373 19.56 -6.13 11.35
N PRO A 374 19.47 -5.81 10.05
CA PRO A 374 18.70 -6.61 9.10
C PRO A 374 19.32 -8.00 8.94
N THR A 375 18.54 -8.98 8.47
CA THR A 375 19.02 -10.36 8.32
C THR A 375 18.46 -10.99 7.05
N TRP A 376 19.19 -11.96 6.51
CA TRP A 376 18.71 -12.83 5.44
C TRP A 376 17.64 -13.81 5.94
N GLU A 377 17.65 -14.11 7.23
CA GLU A 377 16.71 -15.05 7.82
C GLU A 377 15.29 -14.48 7.92
N ASN A 378 14.31 -15.36 7.80
CA ASN A 378 12.93 -15.08 8.11
C ASN A 378 12.44 -16.12 9.13
N PRO A 379 12.61 -15.85 10.45
CA PRO A 379 12.16 -16.76 11.50
C PRO A 379 10.66 -17.08 11.42
N ALA A 380 9.87 -16.20 10.82
CA ALA A 380 8.45 -16.39 10.60
C ALA A 380 8.11 -17.04 9.25
N SER A 381 9.07 -17.50 8.44
CA SER A 381 8.82 -18.01 7.07
C SER A 381 7.79 -19.15 7.05
N ALA A 382 7.94 -20.14 7.94
CA ALA A 382 7.01 -21.28 8.05
C ALA A 382 5.58 -20.88 8.48
N LYS A 383 5.44 -19.78 9.21
CA LYS A 383 4.15 -19.26 9.67
C LYS A 383 3.54 -18.29 8.65
N SER A 384 4.30 -17.29 8.21
CA SER A 384 3.87 -16.22 7.31
C SER A 384 3.79 -16.65 5.84
N GLY A 385 4.49 -17.70 5.41
CA GLY A 385 4.58 -18.12 4.01
C GLY A 385 5.51 -17.27 3.14
N ILE A 386 6.20 -16.27 3.75
CA ILE A 386 7.25 -15.48 3.09
C ILE A 386 8.53 -16.32 3.03
N GLN A 387 9.21 -16.34 1.89
CA GLN A 387 10.40 -17.15 1.66
C GLN A 387 11.55 -16.82 2.61
N GLN A 388 12.39 -17.82 2.88
CA GLN A 388 13.62 -17.68 3.64
C GLN A 388 14.76 -17.20 2.74
N GLY A 389 15.62 -16.32 3.24
CA GLY A 389 16.93 -16.05 2.60
C GLY A 389 16.89 -15.22 1.33
N THR A 390 15.75 -14.63 0.95
CA THR A 390 15.60 -13.91 -0.33
C THR A 390 16.11 -12.47 -0.30
N PHE A 391 16.19 -11.84 0.87
CA PHE A 391 16.68 -10.47 1.03
C PHE A 391 17.18 -10.20 2.45
N GLU A 392 18.19 -9.33 2.57
CA GLU A 392 18.71 -8.88 3.86
C GLU A 392 17.82 -7.75 4.42
N GLY A 393 16.87 -8.07 5.29
CA GLY A 393 15.95 -7.05 5.77
C GLY A 393 15.41 -7.36 7.15
N TRP A 394 14.68 -6.40 7.71
CA TRP A 394 13.90 -6.64 8.93
C TRP A 394 12.65 -7.45 8.65
N ARG A 395 12.26 -8.26 9.64
CA ARG A 395 11.02 -9.04 9.65
C ARG A 395 10.07 -8.50 10.70
N THR A 396 8.80 -8.54 10.36
CA THR A 396 7.71 -8.52 11.35
C THR A 396 7.10 -9.89 11.31
N ASN A 397 6.88 -10.51 12.47
CA ASN A 397 6.15 -11.78 12.53
C ASN A 397 4.66 -11.51 12.26
N THR A 398 4.31 -11.39 10.98
CA THR A 398 2.98 -11.02 10.52
C THR A 398 1.92 -12.08 10.82
N ALA A 399 2.32 -13.34 11.00
CA ALA A 399 1.40 -14.42 11.36
C ALA A 399 0.85 -14.27 12.79
N ASP A 400 1.58 -13.57 13.67
CA ASP A 400 1.18 -13.32 15.05
C ASP A 400 0.81 -11.82 15.26
N CYS A 401 0.75 -11.02 14.19
CA CYS A 401 0.48 -9.58 14.26
C CYS A 401 -1.03 -9.30 14.10
N PRO A 402 -1.68 -8.61 15.06
CA PRO A 402 -3.10 -8.29 14.96
C PRO A 402 -3.40 -7.08 14.05
N HIS A 403 -2.43 -6.63 13.24
CA HIS A 403 -2.55 -5.40 12.47
C HIS A 403 -2.94 -4.19 13.35
N CYS A 404 -2.25 -4.04 14.49
CA CYS A 404 -2.55 -3.00 15.47
C CYS A 404 -2.16 -1.57 14.99
N PRO A 405 -2.77 -0.53 15.56
CA PRO A 405 -2.61 0.86 15.11
C PRO A 405 -1.28 1.55 15.47
N THR A 406 -0.30 0.83 16.04
CA THR A 406 0.81 1.48 16.75
C THR A 406 1.93 1.96 15.82
N CYS A 407 2.61 1.02 15.15
CA CYS A 407 3.92 1.27 14.54
C CYS A 407 3.91 2.34 13.44
N GLN A 408 2.84 2.42 12.64
CA GLN A 408 2.75 3.36 11.53
C GLN A 408 2.79 4.81 12.02
N GLY A 409 2.07 5.14 13.09
CA GLY A 409 2.03 6.50 13.67
C GLY A 409 3.35 6.95 14.28
N THR A 410 4.26 6.02 14.60
CA THR A 410 5.57 6.34 15.24
C THR A 410 6.67 6.68 14.25
N CYS A 411 6.48 6.39 12.96
CA CYS A 411 7.58 6.41 12.01
C CYS A 411 8.07 7.85 11.75
N PRO A 412 9.37 8.15 11.91
CA PRO A 412 9.89 9.51 11.74
C PRO A 412 9.88 9.98 10.28
N PHE A 413 9.70 9.06 9.33
CA PHE A 413 9.57 9.41 7.92
C PHE A 413 8.21 9.99 7.56
N ASN A 414 7.20 9.86 8.44
CA ASN A 414 5.94 10.57 8.31
C ASN A 414 6.20 12.05 8.54
N SER A 415 6.10 12.87 7.51
CA SER A 415 6.35 14.32 7.63
C SER A 415 5.33 15.10 6.83
N LYS A 416 5.07 16.33 7.25
CA LYS A 416 4.39 17.36 6.45
C LYS A 416 5.36 17.95 5.41
N PRO A 417 4.88 18.40 4.24
CA PRO A 417 5.74 18.91 3.17
C PRO A 417 6.37 20.26 3.53
N ASP A 418 5.68 21.08 4.31
CA ASP A 418 6.08 22.48 4.60
C ASP A 418 7.16 22.63 5.69
N SER A 419 7.73 21.53 6.18
CA SER A 419 8.81 21.60 7.17
C SER A 419 10.16 21.61 6.49
N PHE A 420 10.74 22.80 6.34
CA PHE A 420 12.13 22.99 5.89
C PHE A 420 13.10 22.13 6.71
N LEU A 421 12.89 22.03 8.03
CA LEU A 421 13.73 21.21 8.91
C LEU A 421 13.66 19.73 8.53
N HIS A 422 12.47 19.19 8.26
CA HIS A 422 12.35 17.79 7.80
C HIS A 422 13.04 17.59 6.45
N ALA A 423 12.97 18.55 5.53
CA ALA A 423 13.68 18.46 4.26
C ALA A 423 15.21 18.41 4.44
N VAL A 424 15.77 19.22 5.34
CA VAL A 424 17.20 19.21 5.68
C VAL A 424 17.61 17.90 6.36
N VAL A 425 16.83 17.42 7.32
CA VAL A 425 17.10 16.15 8.03
C VAL A 425 17.04 14.97 7.06
N LYS A 426 15.98 14.86 6.25
CA LYS A 426 15.85 13.81 5.22
C LYS A 426 16.96 13.89 4.18
N GLY A 427 17.31 15.10 3.73
CA GLY A 427 18.45 15.32 2.85
C GLY A 427 19.77 14.87 3.45
N THR A 428 19.98 15.08 4.75
CA THR A 428 21.16 14.60 5.47
C THR A 428 21.17 13.06 5.55
N VAL A 429 20.04 12.46 5.96
CA VAL A 429 19.87 10.99 6.07
C VAL A 429 20.07 10.28 4.74
N ALA A 430 19.62 10.87 3.63
CA ALA A 430 19.81 10.34 2.27
C ALA A 430 21.29 10.33 1.83
N ASN A 431 22.13 11.18 2.42
CA ASN A 431 23.53 11.34 2.01
C ASN A 431 24.54 10.72 2.98
N THR A 432 24.26 10.67 4.28
CA THR A 432 25.20 10.14 5.28
C THR A 432 24.50 9.49 6.47
N PRO A 433 24.95 8.30 6.93
CA PRO A 433 24.41 7.67 8.12
C PRO A 433 24.98 8.21 9.43
N LEU A 434 26.01 9.08 9.39
CA LEU A 434 26.77 9.53 10.57
C LEU A 434 25.90 10.19 11.66
N LEU A 435 24.81 10.85 11.26
CA LEU A 435 23.91 11.57 12.15
C LEU A 435 22.63 10.80 12.47
N ASN A 436 22.47 9.56 11.98
CA ASN A 436 21.21 8.84 12.13
C ASN A 436 20.85 8.59 13.61
N SER A 437 21.82 8.26 14.46
CA SER A 437 21.59 8.08 15.90
C SER A 437 21.21 9.39 16.58
N PHE A 438 21.84 10.51 16.18
CA PHE A 438 21.47 11.84 16.67
C PHE A 438 20.03 12.18 16.31
N PHE A 439 19.63 12.03 15.04
CA PHE A 439 18.26 12.29 14.61
C PHE A 439 17.23 11.33 15.22
N THR A 440 17.61 10.08 15.45
CA THR A 440 16.75 9.11 16.16
C THR A 440 16.48 9.58 17.59
N ASN A 441 17.51 10.03 18.32
CA ASN A 441 17.36 10.54 19.68
C ASN A 441 16.60 11.87 19.71
N MET A 442 16.81 12.73 18.72
CA MET A 442 16.05 13.97 18.55
C MET A 442 14.55 13.67 18.39
N GLU A 443 14.19 12.74 17.51
CA GLU A 443 12.78 12.33 17.34
C GLU A 443 12.18 11.80 18.66
N LYS A 444 12.91 10.92 19.36
CA LYS A 444 12.48 10.39 20.67
C LYS A 444 12.29 11.48 21.73
N ALA A 445 13.13 12.52 21.71
CA ALA A 445 13.08 13.62 22.66
C ALA A 445 11.96 14.64 22.34
N MET A 446 11.69 14.88 21.05
CA MET A 446 10.67 15.83 20.61
C MET A 446 9.26 15.22 20.61
N ASP A 447 9.16 13.89 20.61
CA ASP A 447 7.91 13.13 20.65
C ASP A 447 6.90 13.61 19.58
N TYR A 448 7.39 13.79 18.36
CA TYR A 448 6.57 14.22 17.24
C TYR A 448 5.57 13.15 16.79
N GLY A 449 5.84 11.87 17.07
CA GLY A 449 5.11 10.71 16.55
C GLY A 449 3.61 10.68 16.84
N ARG A 450 3.19 9.82 17.76
CA ARG A 450 1.77 9.57 18.05
C ARG A 450 1.16 10.75 18.81
N LYS A 451 -0.14 10.95 18.62
CA LYS A 451 -0.92 12.07 19.18
C LYS A 451 -2.23 11.55 19.75
N ASP A 452 -2.79 12.31 20.67
CA ASP A 452 -4.05 11.94 21.32
C ASP A 452 -5.17 11.83 20.27
N PRO A 453 -5.89 10.68 20.22
CA PRO A 453 -7.01 10.50 19.30
C PRO A 453 -8.14 11.52 19.46
N GLU A 454 -8.38 12.04 20.67
CA GLU A 454 -9.48 12.99 20.92
C GLU A 454 -9.25 14.34 20.24
N GLU A 455 -8.00 14.79 20.17
CA GLU A 455 -7.63 16.08 19.53
C GLU A 455 -8.03 16.16 18.06
N TRP A 456 -8.21 15.04 17.36
CA TRP A 456 -8.56 15.06 15.94
C TRP A 456 -9.90 15.78 15.69
N TRP A 457 -10.83 15.70 16.64
CA TRP A 457 -12.17 16.29 16.50
C TRP A 457 -12.18 17.82 16.55
N ASP A 458 -11.10 18.42 17.05
CA ASP A 458 -10.96 19.88 17.17
C ASP A 458 -10.10 20.46 16.02
N MET A 459 -9.63 19.62 15.10
CA MET A 459 -8.78 20.02 13.99
C MET A 459 -9.56 20.37 12.73
N ASP A 460 -9.09 21.40 12.01
CA ASP A 460 -9.45 21.64 10.61
C ASP A 460 -8.47 20.88 9.71
N ASP A 461 -8.79 19.61 9.41
CA ASP A 461 -7.96 18.72 8.57
C ASP A 461 -8.33 18.84 7.08
N PHE A 462 -7.45 18.38 6.21
CA PHE A 462 -7.67 18.40 4.77
C PHE A 462 -8.84 17.50 4.35
N THR A 463 -9.36 17.72 3.14
CA THR A 463 -10.31 16.78 2.54
C THR A 463 -9.69 15.38 2.46
N TYR A 464 -10.40 14.37 2.97
CA TYR A 464 -9.90 12.99 3.15
C TYR A 464 -8.67 12.86 4.06
N GLY A 465 -8.31 13.90 4.81
CA GLY A 465 -7.05 14.01 5.57
C GLY A 465 -5.80 13.96 4.70
N ILE A 466 -5.91 14.33 3.42
CA ILE A 466 -4.80 14.32 2.46
C ILE A 466 -4.43 15.74 2.07
N ASP A 467 -3.26 16.14 2.51
CA ASP A 467 -2.56 17.30 2.01
C ASP A 467 -2.00 17.02 0.59
N THR A 468 -2.41 17.86 -0.35
CA THR A 468 -2.10 17.78 -1.79
C THR A 468 -1.03 18.76 -2.25
N SER A 469 -0.40 19.51 -1.32
CA SER A 469 0.67 20.48 -1.62
C SER A 469 2.01 19.84 -2.05
N TYR A 470 2.14 18.51 -1.95
CA TYR A 470 3.33 17.71 -2.28
C TYR A 470 3.67 17.56 -3.79
#